data_AF-A0ABD2PEE6-F1
#
_entry.id   AF-A0ABD2PEE6-F1
#
_cell.length_a   1.000
_cell.length_b   1.000
_cell.length_c   1.000
_cell.angle_alpha   90.00
_cell.angle_beta   90.00
_cell.angle_gamma   90.00
#
_symmetry.space_group_name_H-M   'P 1'
#
loop_
_entity.id
_entity.type
_entity.pdbx_description
1 polymer ?
#
loop_
_entity_poly.entity_id
_entity_poly.type
_entity_poly.pdbx_seq_one_letter_code
_entity_poly.pdbx_strand_id
1 'polypeptide(L)'
;MPCLKEKLKIAMKCVTLEPVVFFYMVSFMMNGLINQNLSLEKACRVNLGFNASVCDAMVLRNRSGYSFEEEVEVQLLVTKFATYRSFLLGSIPFFMLLFFGSWSDRYLRRKPLILIPTVGEIVGTAGVFVCSQLLLELPLEVSFVFEIMPTVLFGGMQCFFLGVFSYVSGLCTDEDRTFRIGTVSMCYPIGMSMGLFLSGFTLNRLGYRGAYTISISCMIFAFLYGFFMIKENSRQKTEEEKKIGFLRDIFDMKHITNTLNMFFKEKRNIKE
;
A
#
# COMPACT_ATOMS: atom_id res chain seq x y z
N MET A 1 -10.63 -24.57 29.88
CA MET A 1 -10.49 -24.17 28.47
C MET A 1 -11.59 -23.16 28.16
N PRO A 2 -11.29 -21.85 28.04
CA PRO A 2 -12.33 -20.88 27.71
C PRO A 2 -12.92 -21.18 26.33
N CYS A 3 -14.25 -21.06 26.24
CA CYS A 3 -15.03 -21.40 25.06
C CYS A 3 -14.60 -20.52 23.87
N LEU A 4 -14.53 -21.08 22.65
CA LEU A 4 -14.16 -20.34 21.42
C LEU A 4 -14.97 -19.03 21.27
N LYS A 5 -16.22 -19.03 21.74
CA LYS A 5 -17.12 -17.85 21.75
C LYS A 5 -16.64 -16.72 22.67
N GLU A 6 -16.03 -17.02 23.83
CA GLU A 6 -15.47 -15.99 24.71
C GLU A 6 -14.20 -15.38 24.12
N LYS A 7 -13.32 -16.20 23.52
CA LYS A 7 -12.16 -15.71 22.77
C LYS A 7 -12.58 -14.82 21.59
N LEU A 8 -13.65 -15.19 20.87
CA LEU A 8 -14.20 -14.38 19.77
C LEU A 8 -14.76 -13.03 20.26
N LYS A 9 -15.41 -13.00 21.44
CA LYS A 9 -16.02 -11.80 22.02
C LYS A 9 -14.97 -10.84 22.58
N ILE A 10 -13.86 -11.36 23.11
CA ILE A 10 -12.70 -10.59 23.54
C ILE A 10 -11.94 -10.05 22.32
N ALA A 11 -11.78 -10.86 21.26
CA ALA A 11 -11.21 -10.42 19.99
C ALA A 11 -12.03 -9.28 19.37
N MET A 12 -13.37 -9.42 19.31
CA MET A 12 -14.28 -8.37 18.81
C MET A 12 -14.23 -7.07 19.62
N LYS A 13 -14.01 -7.13 20.94
CA LYS A 13 -13.83 -5.93 21.78
C LYS A 13 -12.52 -5.17 21.54
N CYS A 14 -11.61 -5.74 20.74
CA CYS A 14 -10.31 -5.17 20.43
C CYS A 14 -10.03 -5.10 18.93
N VAL A 15 -11.07 -5.18 18.11
CA VAL A 15 -11.00 -4.88 16.69
C VAL A 15 -10.64 -3.41 16.53
N THR A 16 -9.42 -3.15 16.08
CA THR A 16 -8.88 -1.79 15.93
C THR A 16 -8.10 -1.63 14.62
N LEU A 17 -7.36 -2.65 14.20
CA LEU A 17 -6.57 -2.60 12.97
C LEU A 17 -7.11 -3.48 11.85
N GLU A 18 -7.85 -4.52 12.19
CA GLU A 18 -8.36 -5.53 11.28
C GLU A 18 -9.16 -4.91 10.13
N PRO A 19 -10.09 -3.95 10.37
CA PRO A 19 -10.83 -3.33 9.28
C PRO A 19 -9.93 -2.43 8.42
N VAL A 20 -8.96 -1.73 9.03
CA VAL A 20 -7.99 -0.89 8.28
C VAL A 20 -7.20 -1.76 7.32
N VAL A 21 -6.62 -2.86 7.81
CA VAL A 21 -5.84 -3.81 6.98
C VAL A 21 -6.74 -4.42 5.90
N PHE A 22 -7.94 -4.88 6.26
CA PHE A 22 -8.85 -5.49 5.29
C PHE A 22 -9.19 -4.52 4.14
N PHE A 23 -9.70 -3.33 4.44
CA PHE A 23 -10.12 -2.37 3.40
C PHE A 23 -8.94 -1.79 2.61
N TYR A 24 -7.79 -1.59 3.26
CA TYR A 24 -6.56 -1.22 2.57
C TYR A 24 -6.19 -2.29 1.53
N MET A 25 -6.23 -3.57 1.88
CA MET A 25 -5.85 -4.67 0.98
C MET A 25 -6.85 -4.90 -0.15
N VAL A 26 -8.15 -4.72 0.13
CA VAL A 26 -9.19 -4.72 -0.90
C VAL A 26 -8.88 -3.64 -1.94
N SER A 27 -8.68 -2.39 -1.50
CA SER A 27 -8.40 -1.27 -2.42
C SER A 27 -7.06 -1.45 -3.15
N PHE A 28 -6.01 -1.87 -2.45
CA PHE A 28 -4.70 -2.11 -3.05
C PHE A 28 -4.76 -3.16 -4.17
N MET A 29 -5.41 -4.30 -3.93
CA MET A 29 -5.56 -5.32 -4.97
C MET A 29 -6.43 -4.84 -6.13
N MET A 30 -7.52 -4.14 -5.83
CA MET A 30 -8.36 -3.55 -6.88
C MET A 30 -7.54 -2.63 -7.78
N ASN A 31 -6.81 -1.68 -7.19
CA ASN A 31 -5.94 -0.75 -7.93
C ASN A 31 -4.88 -1.48 -8.74
N GLY A 32 -4.26 -2.53 -8.19
CA GLY A 32 -3.27 -3.35 -8.90
C GLY A 32 -3.81 -3.88 -10.23
N LEU A 33 -5.01 -4.44 -10.23
CA LEU A 33 -5.65 -5.03 -11.42
C LEU A 33 -6.21 -3.99 -12.37
N ILE A 34 -6.83 -2.93 -11.83
CA ILE A 34 -7.35 -1.83 -12.66
C ILE A 34 -6.20 -1.15 -13.39
N ASN A 35 -5.10 -0.83 -12.71
CA ASN A 35 -3.93 -0.21 -13.31
C ASN A 35 -3.26 -1.11 -14.35
N GLN A 36 -3.25 -2.44 -14.15
CA GLN A 36 -2.75 -3.39 -15.17
C GLN A 36 -3.57 -3.34 -16.45
N ASN A 37 -4.91 -3.38 -16.37
CA ASN A 37 -5.78 -3.28 -17.54
C ASN A 37 -5.67 -1.92 -18.22
N LEU A 38 -5.67 -0.84 -17.43
CA LEU A 38 -5.48 0.52 -17.93
C LEU A 38 -4.13 0.67 -18.66
N SER A 39 -3.07 0.06 -18.12
CA SER A 39 -1.73 0.14 -18.73
C SER A 39 -1.69 -0.55 -20.09
N LEU A 40 -2.35 -1.70 -20.22
CA LEU A 40 -2.45 -2.43 -21.47
C LEU A 40 -3.22 -1.63 -22.52
N GLU A 41 -4.35 -1.06 -22.13
CA GLU A 41 -5.17 -0.26 -23.05
C GLU A 41 -4.47 1.02 -23.50
N LYS A 42 -3.80 1.74 -22.58
CA LYS A 42 -3.01 2.93 -22.93
C LYS A 42 -1.79 2.61 -23.80
N ALA A 43 -1.07 1.54 -23.49
CA ALA A 43 0.06 1.09 -24.30
C ALA A 43 -0.37 0.83 -25.76
N CYS A 44 -1.50 0.14 -25.94
CA CYS A 44 -2.03 -0.20 -27.26
C CYS A 44 -2.55 1.05 -28.02
N ARG A 45 -3.41 1.85 -27.39
CA ARG A 45 -4.13 2.95 -28.06
C ARG A 45 -3.30 4.22 -28.22
N VAL A 46 -2.52 4.61 -27.20
CA VAL A 46 -1.86 5.93 -27.15
C VAL A 46 -0.39 5.83 -27.52
N ASN A 47 0.34 4.87 -26.94
CA ASN A 47 1.78 4.76 -27.17
C ASN A 47 2.12 4.11 -28.52
N LEU A 48 1.41 3.04 -28.91
CA LEU A 48 1.64 2.33 -30.19
C LEU A 48 0.67 2.74 -31.30
N GLY A 49 -0.46 3.36 -30.96
CA GLY A 49 -1.40 3.89 -31.96
C GLY A 49 -2.13 2.82 -32.79
N PHE A 50 -2.31 1.61 -32.25
CA PHE A 50 -3.01 0.54 -32.95
C PHE A 50 -4.52 0.83 -33.11
N ASN A 51 -5.14 0.14 -34.07
CA ASN A 51 -6.56 0.27 -34.36
C ASN A 51 -7.41 -0.08 -33.12
N ALA A 52 -8.51 0.67 -32.93
CA ALA A 52 -9.39 0.50 -31.78
C ALA A 52 -9.88 -0.95 -31.60
N SER A 53 -10.22 -1.63 -32.70
CA SER A 53 -10.67 -3.02 -32.70
C SER A 53 -9.63 -4.01 -32.18
N VAL A 54 -8.34 -3.77 -32.47
CA VAL A 54 -7.22 -4.59 -31.98
C VAL A 54 -7.08 -4.40 -30.48
N CYS A 55 -7.08 -3.16 -30.00
CA CYS A 55 -6.97 -2.86 -28.58
C CYS A 55 -8.17 -3.37 -27.77
N ASP A 56 -9.40 -3.25 -28.29
CA ASP A 56 -10.60 -3.82 -27.67
C ASP A 56 -10.53 -5.35 -27.60
N ALA A 57 -10.03 -5.99 -28.67
CA ALA A 57 -9.80 -7.44 -28.67
C ALA A 57 -8.75 -7.85 -27.62
N MET A 58 -7.69 -7.06 -27.41
CA MET A 58 -6.70 -7.34 -26.36
C MET A 58 -7.29 -7.18 -24.94
N VAL A 59 -8.07 -6.13 -24.67
CA VAL A 59 -8.71 -5.91 -23.36
C VAL A 59 -9.71 -7.03 -23.06
N LEU A 60 -10.48 -7.47 -24.06
CA LEU A 60 -11.41 -8.60 -23.95
C LEU A 60 -10.72 -9.98 -24.01
N ARG A 61 -9.39 -10.02 -24.17
CA ARG A 61 -8.59 -11.24 -24.33
C ARG A 61 -9.06 -12.14 -25.48
N ASN A 62 -9.58 -11.53 -26.54
CA ASN A 62 -9.99 -12.20 -27.77
C ASN A 62 -8.81 -12.32 -28.75
N ARG A 63 -8.09 -13.46 -28.69
CA ARG A 63 -6.91 -13.75 -29.52
C ARG A 63 -7.14 -13.73 -31.03
N SER A 64 -8.39 -13.79 -31.49
CA SER A 64 -8.69 -13.73 -32.93
C SER A 64 -8.63 -12.31 -33.51
N GLY A 65 -8.60 -11.28 -32.66
CA GLY A 65 -8.69 -9.88 -33.07
C GLY A 65 -7.36 -9.13 -33.17
N TYR A 66 -6.22 -9.79 -32.95
CA TYR A 66 -4.90 -9.18 -33.02
C TYR A 66 -3.84 -10.21 -33.42
N SER A 67 -2.73 -9.73 -33.98
CA SER A 67 -1.58 -10.55 -34.37
C SER A 67 -0.62 -10.80 -33.21
N PHE A 68 0.21 -11.84 -33.34
CA PHE A 68 1.22 -12.16 -32.33
C PHE A 68 2.25 -11.02 -32.16
N GLU A 69 2.61 -10.33 -33.24
CA GLU A 69 3.56 -9.21 -33.21
C GLU A 69 3.00 -8.03 -32.40
N GLU A 70 1.74 -7.64 -32.64
CA GLU A 70 1.06 -6.58 -31.88
C GLU A 70 0.94 -6.92 -30.39
N GLU A 71 0.64 -8.19 -30.05
CA GLU A 71 0.60 -8.64 -28.65
C GLU A 71 1.97 -8.49 -27.98
N VAL A 72 3.04 -8.94 -28.64
CA VAL A 72 4.40 -8.88 -28.10
C VAL A 72 4.85 -7.43 -27.87
N GLU A 73 4.58 -6.52 -28.81
CA GLU A 73 4.97 -5.12 -28.67
C GLU A 73 4.27 -4.43 -27.47
N VAL A 74 2.95 -4.64 -27.33
CA VAL A 74 2.18 -4.10 -26.19
C VAL A 74 2.70 -4.70 -24.88
N GLN A 75 2.91 -6.02 -24.83
CA GLN A 75 3.37 -6.70 -23.63
C GLN A 75 4.79 -6.29 -23.23
N LEU A 76 5.70 -6.08 -24.19
CA LEU A 76 7.05 -5.58 -23.92
C LEU A 76 7.01 -4.19 -23.28
N LEU A 77 6.18 -3.29 -23.81
CA LEU A 77 6.04 -1.94 -23.25
C LEU A 77 5.46 -1.98 -21.83
N VAL A 78 4.35 -2.70 -21.63
CA VAL A 78 3.71 -2.83 -20.30
C VAL A 78 4.66 -3.50 -19.30
N THR A 79 5.37 -4.56 -19.71
CA THR A 79 6.31 -5.27 -18.83
C THR A 79 7.49 -4.38 -18.43
N LYS A 80 7.99 -3.56 -19.35
CA LYS A 80 9.03 -2.57 -19.06
C LYS A 80 8.58 -1.61 -17.94
N PHE A 81 7.40 -1.02 -18.06
CA PHE A 81 6.85 -0.15 -17.00
C PHE A 81 6.55 -0.92 -15.71
N ALA A 82 5.99 -2.12 -15.78
CA ALA A 82 5.76 -2.96 -14.60
C ALA A 82 7.05 -3.29 -13.83
N THR A 83 8.16 -3.47 -14.56
CA THR A 83 9.49 -3.70 -13.98
C THR A 83 9.97 -2.47 -13.23
N TYR A 84 9.92 -1.29 -13.86
CA TYR A 84 10.26 -0.02 -13.19
C TYR A 84 9.36 0.25 -11.99
N ARG A 85 8.06 -0.03 -12.10
CA ARG A 85 7.09 0.09 -11.00
C ARG A 85 7.51 -0.74 -9.80
N SER A 86 7.80 -2.02 -10.03
CA SER A 86 8.19 -2.96 -8.97
C SER A 86 9.50 -2.53 -8.31
N PHE A 87 10.46 -2.06 -9.10
CA PHE A 87 11.72 -1.56 -8.59
C PHE A 87 11.56 -0.31 -7.72
N LEU A 88 10.78 0.69 -8.16
CA LEU A 88 10.55 1.93 -7.41
C LEU A 88 9.73 1.70 -6.14
N LEU A 89 8.68 0.88 -6.22
CA LEU A 89 7.87 0.49 -5.07
C LEU A 89 8.64 -0.34 -4.04
N GLY A 90 9.71 -1.05 -4.44
CA GLY A 90 10.57 -1.78 -3.52
C GLY A 90 11.67 -0.91 -2.90
N SER A 91 12.43 -0.20 -3.74
CA SER A 91 13.65 0.49 -3.33
C SER A 91 13.41 1.74 -2.49
N ILE A 92 12.54 2.66 -2.93
CA ILE A 92 12.32 3.94 -2.25
C ILE A 92 11.68 3.72 -0.86
N PRO A 93 10.60 2.92 -0.73
CA PRO A 93 10.04 2.58 0.58
C PRO A 93 11.02 1.88 1.51
N PHE A 94 11.94 1.07 0.99
CA PHE A 94 12.97 0.42 1.82
C PHE A 94 13.89 1.44 2.50
N PHE A 95 14.35 2.47 1.78
CA PHE A 95 15.13 3.55 2.39
C PHE A 95 14.29 4.34 3.40
N MET A 96 13.05 4.67 3.04
CA MET A 96 12.09 5.33 3.95
C MET A 96 11.89 4.53 5.25
N LEU A 97 11.79 3.21 5.14
CA LEU A 97 11.53 2.31 6.26
C LEU A 97 12.64 2.35 7.33
N LEU A 98 13.90 2.61 6.94
CA LEU A 98 15.00 2.79 7.90
C LEU A 98 14.79 4.03 8.79
N PHE A 99 14.33 5.14 8.19
CA PHE A 99 14.04 6.38 8.90
C PHE A 99 12.74 6.26 9.71
N PHE A 100 11.66 5.84 9.06
CA PHE A 100 10.34 5.71 9.69
C PHE A 100 10.31 4.65 10.79
N GLY A 101 11.01 3.53 10.62
CA GLY A 101 11.13 2.50 11.65
C GLY A 101 11.90 2.98 12.87
N SER A 102 13.08 3.56 12.68
CA SER A 102 13.88 4.10 13.80
C SER A 102 13.16 5.23 14.54
N TRP A 103 12.48 6.12 13.80
CA TRP A 103 11.64 7.17 14.38
C TRP A 103 10.48 6.60 15.19
N SER A 104 9.76 5.63 14.62
CA SER A 104 8.59 5.03 15.26
C SER A 104 8.95 4.28 16.54
N ASP A 105 10.08 3.56 16.55
CA ASP A 105 10.58 2.85 17.72
C ASP A 105 10.98 3.81 18.85
N ARG A 106 11.64 4.93 18.52
CA ARG A 106 12.05 5.94 19.50
C ARG A 106 10.86 6.61 20.19
N TYR A 107 9.87 7.03 19.39
CA TYR A 107 8.73 7.81 19.89
C TYR A 107 7.54 6.95 20.34
N LEU A 108 7.61 5.63 20.11
CA LEU A 108 6.52 4.67 20.29
C LEU A 108 5.24 5.07 19.55
N ARG A 109 5.41 5.81 18.43
CA ARG A 109 4.32 6.33 17.61
C ARG A 109 4.12 5.47 16.37
N ARG A 110 3.02 4.73 16.33
CA ARG A 110 2.73 3.77 15.25
C ARG A 110 1.60 4.25 14.34
N LYS A 111 0.77 5.19 14.77
CA LYS A 111 -0.37 5.67 13.98
C LYS A 111 0.06 6.38 12.69
N PRO A 112 1.11 7.24 12.69
CA PRO A 112 1.58 7.86 11.45
C PRO A 112 2.09 6.87 10.41
N LEU A 113 2.76 5.80 10.83
CA LEU A 113 3.22 4.72 9.93
C LEU A 113 2.08 4.03 9.18
N ILE A 114 0.88 4.01 9.74
CA ILE A 114 -0.30 3.39 9.13
C ILE A 114 -1.02 4.40 8.24
N LEU A 115 -1.27 5.61 8.76
CA LEU A 115 -2.10 6.60 8.07
C LEU A 115 -1.37 7.31 6.92
N ILE A 116 -0.07 7.62 7.04
CA ILE A 116 0.68 8.33 6.00
C ILE A 116 0.70 7.51 4.70
N PRO A 117 1.05 6.21 4.71
CA PRO A 117 0.97 5.41 3.49
C PRO A 117 -0.43 5.29 2.91
N THR A 118 -1.48 5.21 3.75
CA THR A 118 -2.86 5.20 3.27
C THR A 118 -3.20 6.50 2.51
N VAL A 119 -2.73 7.66 2.98
CA VAL A 119 -2.88 8.93 2.26
C VAL A 119 -2.13 8.90 0.93
N GLY A 120 -0.89 8.38 0.91
CA GLY A 120 -0.12 8.20 -0.32
C GLY A 120 -0.86 7.41 -1.38
N GLU A 121 -1.44 6.28 -0.99
CA GLU A 121 -2.25 5.45 -1.88
C GLU A 121 -3.54 6.15 -2.36
N ILE A 122 -4.23 6.91 -1.48
CA ILE A 122 -5.41 7.69 -1.89
C ILE A 122 -5.02 8.72 -2.96
N VAL A 123 -3.94 9.46 -2.73
CA VAL A 123 -3.45 10.50 -3.66
C VAL A 123 -3.00 9.86 -4.98
N GLY A 124 -2.24 8.76 -4.92
CA GLY A 124 -1.79 8.03 -6.11
C GLY A 124 -2.97 7.49 -6.93
N THR A 125 -3.92 6.85 -6.26
CA THR A 125 -5.13 6.31 -6.90
C THR A 125 -5.99 7.42 -7.50
N ALA A 126 -6.16 8.55 -6.80
CA ALA A 126 -6.90 9.70 -7.30
C ALA A 126 -6.21 10.32 -8.53
N GLY A 127 -4.88 10.39 -8.55
CA GLY A 127 -4.09 10.85 -9.69
C GLY A 127 -4.30 9.97 -10.93
N VAL A 128 -4.21 8.66 -10.76
CA VAL A 128 -4.47 7.71 -11.86
C VAL A 128 -5.93 7.74 -12.29
N PHE A 129 -6.86 7.89 -11.35
CA PHE A 129 -8.28 8.04 -11.67
C PHE A 129 -8.51 9.22 -12.61
N VAL A 130 -7.91 10.40 -12.35
CA VAL A 130 -7.97 11.54 -13.27
C VAL A 130 -7.33 11.19 -14.62
N CYS A 131 -6.16 10.55 -14.61
CA CYS A 131 -5.48 10.11 -15.84
C CYS A 131 -6.31 9.09 -16.65
N SER A 132 -7.16 8.29 -16.00
CA SER A 132 -8.04 7.32 -16.64
C SER A 132 -9.21 7.98 -17.37
N GLN A 133 -9.63 9.19 -16.96
CA GLN A 133 -10.66 9.95 -17.68
C GLN A 133 -10.11 10.59 -18.94
N LEU A 134 -8.80 10.87 -18.97
CA LEU A 134 -8.06 11.40 -20.12
C LEU A 134 -7.34 10.28 -20.87
N LEU A 135 -8.02 9.13 -21.03
CA LEU A 135 -7.45 7.88 -21.53
C LEU A 135 -6.73 8.05 -22.88
N LEU A 136 -7.32 8.84 -23.80
CA LEU A 136 -6.84 9.02 -25.17
C LEU A 136 -5.81 10.14 -25.32
N GLU A 137 -5.64 10.99 -24.31
CA GLU A 137 -4.80 12.19 -24.40
C GLU A 137 -3.47 12.00 -23.67
N LEU A 138 -3.46 11.20 -22.60
CA LEU A 138 -2.29 11.05 -21.73
C LEU A 138 -1.62 9.69 -21.94
N PRO A 139 -0.30 9.68 -22.25
CA PRO A 139 0.43 8.45 -22.46
C PRO A 139 0.63 7.69 -21.13
N LEU A 140 1.03 6.43 -21.25
CA LEU A 140 1.18 5.53 -20.11
C LEU A 140 2.13 6.08 -19.03
N GLU A 141 3.21 6.73 -19.45
CA GLU A 141 4.26 7.34 -18.64
C GLU A 141 3.71 8.31 -17.58
N VAL A 142 2.75 9.15 -17.98
CA VAL A 142 2.17 10.16 -17.10
C VAL A 142 1.35 9.48 -16.00
N SER A 143 0.55 8.48 -16.38
CA SER A 143 -0.29 7.74 -15.44
C SER A 143 0.57 7.00 -14.41
N PHE A 144 1.68 6.42 -14.87
CA PHE A 144 2.67 5.77 -14.03
C PHE A 144 3.28 6.71 -12.98
N VAL A 145 3.63 7.94 -13.36
CA VAL A 145 4.22 8.92 -12.43
C VAL A 145 3.21 9.35 -11.36
N PHE A 146 1.97 9.63 -11.75
CA PHE A 146 0.90 10.01 -10.81
C PHE A 146 0.54 8.89 -9.85
N GLU A 147 0.67 7.63 -10.28
CA GLU A 147 0.49 6.47 -9.41
C GLU A 147 1.62 6.36 -8.38
N ILE A 148 2.86 6.29 -8.86
CA ILE A 148 3.97 5.78 -8.06
C ILE A 148 4.54 6.86 -7.16
N MET A 149 4.68 8.10 -7.63
CA MET A 149 5.32 9.16 -6.86
C MET A 149 4.65 9.40 -5.50
N PRO A 150 3.31 9.56 -5.40
CA PRO A 150 2.66 9.69 -4.11
C PRO A 150 2.82 8.43 -3.24
N THR A 151 2.65 7.24 -3.81
CA THR A 151 2.73 5.99 -3.04
C THR A 151 4.12 5.74 -2.44
N VAL A 152 5.20 5.96 -3.21
CA VAL A 152 6.57 5.72 -2.71
C VAL A 152 7.04 6.78 -1.72
N LEU A 153 6.68 8.06 -1.94
CA LEU A 153 7.09 9.16 -1.06
C LEU A 153 6.43 9.09 0.30
N PHE A 154 5.22 8.52 0.38
CA PHE A 154 4.49 8.33 1.62
C PHE A 154 4.78 6.96 2.27
N GLY A 155 5.75 6.20 1.75
CA GLY A 155 6.29 4.98 2.35
C GLY A 155 5.63 3.67 1.91
N GLY A 156 4.56 3.74 1.11
CA GLY A 156 3.92 2.58 0.49
C GLY A 156 3.44 1.49 1.46
N MET A 157 3.11 0.33 0.88
CA MET A 157 2.65 -0.84 1.62
C MET A 157 3.65 -1.31 2.70
N GLN A 158 4.95 -1.09 2.50
CA GLN A 158 5.99 -1.53 3.42
C GLN A 158 5.93 -0.77 4.75
N CYS A 159 5.81 0.57 4.70
CA CYS A 159 5.64 1.37 5.92
C CYS A 159 4.30 1.08 6.61
N PHE A 160 3.24 0.83 5.82
CA PHE A 160 1.94 0.43 6.35
C PHE A 160 2.06 -0.85 7.20
N PHE A 161 2.67 -1.90 6.67
CA PHE A 161 2.84 -3.16 7.39
C PHE A 161 3.77 -3.03 8.59
N LEU A 162 4.83 -2.24 8.48
CA LEU A 162 5.67 -1.94 9.64
C LEU A 162 4.83 -1.33 10.77
N GLY A 163 4.00 -0.32 10.46
CA GLY A 163 3.09 0.29 11.42
C GLY A 163 2.12 -0.71 12.04
N VAL A 164 1.49 -1.54 11.22
CA VAL A 164 0.53 -2.57 11.66
C VAL A 164 1.19 -3.57 12.60
N PHE A 165 2.31 -4.19 12.20
CA PHE A 165 2.97 -5.21 13.04
C PHE A 165 3.57 -4.60 14.31
N SER A 166 4.16 -3.41 14.22
CA SER A 166 4.69 -2.71 15.40
C SER A 166 3.59 -2.30 16.38
N TYR A 167 2.40 -1.93 15.90
CA TYR A 167 1.26 -1.62 16.75
C TYR A 167 0.71 -2.87 17.43
N VAL A 168 0.51 -3.95 16.67
CA VAL A 168 0.04 -5.24 17.23
C VAL A 168 1.03 -5.74 18.27
N SER A 169 2.34 -5.68 18.00
CA SER A 169 3.35 -6.11 18.97
C SER A 169 3.35 -5.29 20.27
N GLY A 170 2.97 -4.01 20.20
CA GLY A 170 2.93 -3.13 21.38
C GLY A 170 1.68 -3.29 22.25
N LEU A 171 0.60 -3.88 21.72
CA LEU A 171 -0.66 -4.07 22.43
C LEU A 171 -0.85 -5.45 23.06
N CYS A 172 -0.05 -6.44 22.66
CA CYS A 172 -0.26 -7.82 23.09
C CYS A 172 0.60 -8.17 24.33
N THR A 173 -0.02 -8.77 25.33
CA THR A 173 0.65 -9.60 26.35
C THR A 173 0.99 -10.98 25.78
N ASP A 174 1.97 -11.69 26.35
CA ASP A 174 2.54 -12.92 25.75
C ASP A 174 1.53 -14.04 25.48
N GLU A 175 0.43 -14.11 26.22
CA GLU A 175 -0.55 -15.21 26.13
C GLU A 175 -1.50 -15.12 24.91
N ASP A 176 -1.81 -13.92 24.39
CA ASP A 176 -2.78 -13.71 23.28
C ASP A 176 -2.13 -13.15 21.99
N ARG A 177 -0.82 -12.87 22.02
CA ARG A 177 -0.09 -12.23 20.93
C ARG A 177 -0.18 -13.00 19.61
N THR A 178 0.03 -14.31 19.65
CA THR A 178 0.02 -15.17 18.46
C THR A 178 -1.35 -15.18 17.79
N PHE A 179 -2.43 -15.24 18.58
CA PHE A 179 -3.80 -15.27 18.05
C PHE A 179 -4.18 -13.96 17.37
N ARG A 180 -3.80 -12.81 17.95
CA ARG A 180 -4.05 -11.49 17.37
C ARG A 180 -3.25 -11.23 16.10
N ILE A 181 -1.95 -11.54 16.12
CA ILE A 181 -1.12 -11.44 14.93
C ILE A 181 -1.70 -12.33 13.83
N GLY A 182 -2.10 -13.56 14.15
CA GLY A 182 -2.78 -14.45 13.22
C GLY A 182 -4.06 -13.84 12.64
N THR A 183 -4.91 -13.25 13.47
CA THR A 183 -6.17 -12.62 13.04
C THR A 183 -5.92 -11.45 12.08
N VAL A 184 -5.03 -10.51 12.44
CA VAL A 184 -4.66 -9.38 11.58
C VAL A 184 -4.01 -9.87 10.27
N SER A 185 -3.19 -10.92 10.36
CA SER A 185 -2.53 -11.52 9.18
C SER A 185 -3.53 -12.21 8.24
N MET A 186 -4.67 -12.72 8.76
CA MET A 186 -5.74 -13.28 7.92
C MET A 186 -6.51 -12.20 7.15
N CYS A 187 -6.59 -10.97 7.68
CA CYS A 187 -7.22 -9.86 6.94
C CYS A 187 -6.51 -9.57 5.62
N TYR A 188 -5.20 -9.85 5.52
CA TYR A 188 -4.41 -9.65 4.31
C TYR A 188 -4.89 -10.51 3.12
N PRO A 189 -4.79 -11.85 3.15
CA PRO A 189 -5.18 -12.69 2.02
C PRO A 189 -6.68 -12.61 1.73
N ILE A 190 -7.53 -12.41 2.76
CA ILE A 190 -8.98 -12.25 2.57
C ILE A 190 -9.26 -10.93 1.84
N GLY A 191 -8.64 -9.83 2.25
CA GLY A 191 -8.76 -8.53 1.58
C GLY A 191 -8.27 -8.58 0.14
N MET A 192 -7.12 -9.22 -0.11
CA MET A 192 -6.57 -9.41 -1.46
C MET A 192 -7.52 -10.22 -2.35
N SER A 193 -8.07 -11.33 -1.84
CA SER A 193 -9.01 -12.18 -2.60
C SER A 193 -10.30 -11.42 -2.94
N MET A 194 -10.82 -10.66 -1.98
CA MET A 194 -12.00 -9.84 -2.17
C MET A 194 -11.75 -8.70 -3.17
N GLY A 195 -10.59 -8.06 -3.12
CA GLY A 195 -10.21 -7.02 -4.07
C GLY A 195 -10.06 -7.56 -5.50
N LEU A 196 -9.50 -8.76 -5.67
CA LEU A 196 -9.45 -9.44 -6.97
C LEU A 196 -10.86 -9.68 -7.53
N PHE A 197 -11.76 -10.23 -6.72
CA PHE A 197 -13.16 -10.45 -7.13
C PHE A 197 -13.86 -9.13 -7.51
N LEU A 198 -13.77 -8.12 -6.66
CA LEU A 198 -14.39 -6.81 -6.88
C LEU A 198 -13.83 -6.10 -8.11
N SER A 199 -12.52 -6.19 -8.37
CA SER A 199 -11.90 -5.55 -9.53
C SER A 199 -12.46 -6.09 -10.85
N GLY A 200 -12.57 -7.42 -11.00
CA GLY A 200 -13.12 -8.04 -12.19
C GLY A 200 -14.61 -7.73 -12.35
N PHE A 201 -15.38 -7.77 -11.25
CA PHE A 201 -16.80 -7.42 -11.30
C PHE A 201 -17.03 -5.97 -11.71
N THR A 202 -16.29 -5.03 -11.09
CA THR A 202 -16.47 -3.59 -11.32
C THR A 202 -15.95 -3.16 -12.69
N LEU A 203 -14.83 -3.68 -13.17
CA LEU A 203 -14.34 -3.39 -14.52
C LEU A 203 -15.34 -3.82 -15.60
N ASN A 204 -15.89 -5.03 -15.48
CA ASN A 204 -16.83 -5.56 -16.48
C ASN A 204 -18.20 -4.86 -16.46
N ARG A 205 -18.68 -4.40 -15.29
CA ARG A 205 -20.03 -3.83 -15.15
C ARG A 205 -20.07 -2.31 -15.13
N LEU A 206 -19.06 -1.66 -14.57
CA LEU A 206 -19.02 -0.22 -14.30
C LEU A 206 -17.85 0.49 -14.99
N GLY A 207 -16.98 -0.25 -15.68
CA GLY A 207 -15.76 0.25 -16.31
C GLY A 207 -14.75 0.83 -15.31
N TYR A 208 -13.73 1.51 -15.84
CA TYR A 208 -12.67 2.12 -15.02
C TYR A 208 -13.20 3.13 -14.01
N ARG A 209 -14.17 3.96 -14.41
CA ARG A 209 -14.70 5.03 -13.55
C ARG A 209 -15.34 4.47 -12.27
N GLY A 210 -16.19 3.46 -12.40
CA GLY A 210 -16.81 2.82 -11.24
C GLY A 210 -15.80 2.06 -10.38
N ALA A 211 -14.87 1.34 -11.02
CA ALA A 211 -13.86 0.57 -10.33
C ALA A 211 -12.94 1.44 -9.44
N TYR A 212 -12.43 2.55 -9.97
CA TYR A 212 -11.62 3.49 -9.19
C TYR A 212 -12.43 4.19 -8.09
N THR A 213 -13.68 4.56 -8.35
CA THR A 213 -14.53 5.22 -7.34
C THR A 213 -14.76 4.32 -6.13
N ILE A 214 -15.03 3.02 -6.35
CA ILE A 214 -15.20 2.04 -5.29
C ILE A 214 -13.88 1.84 -4.52
N SER A 215 -12.77 1.70 -5.24
CA SER A 215 -11.46 1.54 -4.62
C SER A 215 -11.08 2.72 -3.72
N ILE A 216 -11.22 3.96 -4.21
CA ILE A 216 -10.96 5.19 -3.44
C ILE A 216 -11.87 5.25 -2.22
N SER A 217 -13.15 4.89 -2.36
CA SER A 217 -14.10 4.87 -1.24
C SER A 217 -13.68 3.88 -0.15
N CYS A 218 -13.24 2.67 -0.53
CA CYS A 218 -12.68 1.68 0.40
C CYS A 218 -11.44 2.21 1.12
N MET A 219 -10.55 2.89 0.40
CA MET A 219 -9.32 3.44 0.98
C MET A 219 -9.60 4.62 1.92
N ILE A 220 -10.54 5.50 1.57
CA ILE A 220 -11.00 6.59 2.45
C ILE A 220 -11.64 6.01 3.71
N PHE A 221 -12.45 4.95 3.58
CA PHE A 221 -13.01 4.27 4.75
C PHE A 221 -11.91 3.70 5.66
N ALA A 222 -10.90 3.03 5.09
CA ALA A 222 -9.75 2.53 5.84
C ALA A 222 -9.02 3.65 6.59
N PHE A 223 -8.80 4.79 5.92
CA PHE A 223 -8.17 5.96 6.52
C PHE A 223 -9.00 6.55 7.66
N LEU A 224 -10.29 6.83 7.44
CA LEU A 224 -11.17 7.41 8.45
C LEU A 224 -11.32 6.49 9.66
N TYR A 225 -11.54 5.19 9.42
CA TYR A 225 -11.63 4.21 10.48
C TYR A 225 -10.32 4.15 11.28
N GLY A 226 -9.18 4.07 10.61
CA GLY A 226 -7.87 4.08 11.26
C GLY A 226 -7.60 5.37 12.03
N PHE A 227 -8.03 6.51 11.51
CA PHE A 227 -7.87 7.81 12.16
C PHE A 227 -8.64 7.88 13.49
N PHE A 228 -9.88 7.37 13.54
CA PHE A 228 -10.69 7.43 14.76
C PHE A 228 -10.41 6.29 15.75
N MET A 229 -10.15 5.07 15.26
CA MET A 229 -10.07 3.87 16.11
C MET A 229 -8.65 3.57 16.61
N ILE A 230 -7.60 3.94 15.86
CA ILE A 230 -6.21 3.71 16.30
C ILE A 230 -5.87 4.70 17.39
N LYS A 231 -5.77 4.19 18.62
CA LYS A 231 -5.30 4.93 19.80
C LYS A 231 -3.79 4.91 19.84
N GLU A 232 -3.18 6.07 20.04
CA GLU A 232 -1.73 6.22 20.10
C GLU A 232 -1.27 6.42 21.54
N ASN A 233 -0.42 5.52 22.04
CA ASN A 233 0.25 5.68 23.33
C ASN A 233 1.58 6.38 23.07
N SER A 234 1.62 7.71 23.12
CA SER A 234 2.85 8.45 22.86
C SER A 234 3.67 8.65 24.14
N ARG A 235 4.99 8.48 24.03
CA ARG A 235 5.92 9.09 24.99
C ARG A 235 5.78 10.62 24.93
N GLN A 236 5.80 11.29 26.09
CA GLN A 236 5.87 12.76 26.11
C GLN A 236 7.18 13.20 25.45
N LYS A 237 7.07 14.05 24.41
CA LYS A 237 8.24 14.65 23.76
C LYS A 237 8.97 15.56 24.74
N THR A 238 10.29 15.47 24.76
CA THR A 238 11.16 16.43 25.46
C THR A 238 11.01 17.81 24.80
N GLU A 239 11.22 18.92 25.52
CA GLU A 239 11.07 20.28 24.95
C GLU A 239 11.91 20.53 23.69
N GLU A 240 13.09 19.91 23.61
CA GLU A 240 13.97 19.97 22.44
C GLU A 240 13.36 19.28 21.21
N GLU A 241 12.66 18.16 21.39
CA GLU A 241 12.01 17.37 20.33
C GLU A 241 10.71 18.01 19.81
N LYS A 242 10.15 18.99 20.54
CA LYS A 242 9.00 19.79 20.09
C LYS A 242 9.41 20.91 19.13
N LYS A 243 10.65 21.40 19.24
CA LYS A 243 11.18 22.49 18.38
C LYS A 243 11.59 21.99 16.99
N ILE A 244 11.82 20.69 16.81
CA ILE A 244 12.18 20.09 15.52
C ILE A 244 10.90 19.74 14.74
N GLY A 245 10.80 20.23 13.50
CA GLY A 245 9.67 19.91 12.61
C GLY A 245 9.61 18.42 12.28
N PHE A 246 8.39 17.86 12.15
CA PHE A 246 8.13 16.42 11.99
C PHE A 246 8.97 15.75 10.89
N LEU A 247 9.06 16.36 9.71
CA LEU A 247 9.87 15.82 8.60
C LEU A 247 11.38 15.88 8.90
N ARG A 248 11.86 16.95 9.52
CA ARG A 248 13.29 17.10 9.87
C ARG A 248 13.72 16.12 10.96
N ASP A 249 12.81 15.80 11.88
CA ASP A 249 12.99 14.80 12.93
C ASP A 249 13.00 13.38 12.35
N ILE A 250 12.14 13.06 11.38
CA ILE A 250 12.13 11.74 10.72
C ILE A 250 13.41 11.49 9.92
N PHE A 251 13.87 12.49 9.16
CA PHE A 251 15.03 12.34 8.26
C PHE A 251 16.38 12.69 8.91
N ASP A 252 16.47 12.76 10.24
CA ASP A 252 17.76 12.99 10.90
C ASP A 252 18.62 11.72 10.86
N MET A 253 19.72 11.77 10.11
CA MET A 253 20.69 10.67 9.95
C MET A 253 21.29 10.20 11.28
N LYS A 254 21.27 11.03 12.34
CA LYS A 254 21.70 10.63 13.68
C LYS A 254 20.89 9.44 14.22
N HIS A 255 19.64 9.26 13.78
CA HIS A 255 18.81 8.13 14.20
C HIS A 255 19.34 6.80 13.69
N ILE A 256 19.76 6.74 12.42
CA ILE A 256 20.30 5.51 11.83
C ILE A 256 21.66 5.18 12.44
N THR A 257 22.54 6.16 12.62
CA THR A 257 23.88 5.94 13.19
C THR A 257 23.82 5.45 14.64
N ASN A 258 22.88 5.97 15.45
CA ASN A 258 22.72 5.52 16.84
C ASN A 258 22.20 4.08 16.92
N THR A 259 21.24 3.71 16.07
CA THR A 259 20.73 2.33 16.01
C THR A 259 21.84 1.37 15.56
N LEU A 260 22.58 1.70 14.50
CA LEU A 260 23.73 0.89 14.05
C LEU A 260 24.78 0.74 15.15
N ASN A 261 25.13 1.83 15.84
CA ASN A 261 26.11 1.80 16.93
C ASN A 261 25.67 0.94 18.12
N MET A 262 24.37 0.84 18.42
CA MET A 262 23.88 -0.09 19.45
C MET A 262 24.07 -1.55 19.04
N PHE A 263 23.71 -1.91 17.81
CA PHE A 263 23.95 -3.26 17.28
C PHE A 263 25.45 -3.62 17.25
N PHE A 264 26.32 -2.67 16.89
CA PHE A 264 27.77 -2.89 16.89
C PHE A 264 28.39 -2.90 18.30
N LYS A 265 27.80 -2.20 19.28
CA LYS A 265 28.22 -2.28 20.70
C LYS A 265 27.80 -3.60 21.35
N GLU A 266 26.60 -4.08 21.08
CA GLU A 266 26.10 -5.34 21.65
C GLU A 266 26.94 -6.53 21.20
N LYS A 267 27.45 -6.52 19.95
CA LYS A 267 28.43 -7.51 19.47
C LYS A 267 29.79 -7.47 20.19
N ARG A 268 30.18 -6.36 20.83
CA ARG A 268 31.42 -6.29 21.62
C ARG A 268 31.24 -6.88 23.02
N ASN A 269 30.07 -6.67 23.64
CA ASN A 269 29.79 -7.17 24.98
C ASN A 269 29.52 -8.69 25.05
N ILE A 270 29.31 -9.36 23.91
CA ILE A 270 29.12 -10.84 23.84
C ILE A 270 30.48 -11.56 23.64
N LYS A 271 31.58 -10.82 23.44
CA LYS A 271 32.93 -11.38 23.22
C LYS A 271 33.88 -11.24 24.42
N GLU A 272 33.39 -10.74 25.55
CA GLU A 272 34.06 -10.76 26.87
C GLU A 272 33.36 -11.78 27.78
#